data_AF-A0A222XCN1-F1
#
_entry.id   AF-A0A222XCN1-F1
#
_cell.length_a   1.000
_cell.length_b   1.000
_cell.length_c   1.000
_cell.angle_alpha   90.00
_cell.angle_beta   90.00
_cell.angle_gamma   90.00
#
_symmetry.space_group_name_H-M   'P 1'
#
loop_
_entity.id
_entity.type
_entity.pdbx_description
1 polymer ?
#
loop_
_entity_poly.entity_id
_entity_poly.type
_entity_poly.pdbx_seq_one_letter_code
_entity_poly.pdbx_strand_id
1 'polypeptide(L)'
;MTCIDAVAKLCEGDPMSRPGRPLVVVACALVALVGCQEPDGPGAATPGASTPDATTAAATSADDCNHPPDTGGGDGGLGAGFDYTEEHHDFGDSATVTLCMTVPGGAVRAAGSAAHVVVTPQSLPGPGTRFTFTVTVSPGPSGGLDLEVVDDDGDPGITFHGPAVQTDDSGWYLGAARG
;
A
#
# COMPACT_ATOMS: atom_id res chain seq x y z
N MET A 1 12.07 32.72 24.64
CA MET A 1 11.38 31.72 25.47
C MET A 1 10.51 30.87 24.55
N THR A 2 11.03 29.71 24.14
CA THR A 2 10.24 28.58 23.63
C THR A 2 9.66 27.81 24.82
N CYS A 3 8.43 27.30 24.74
CA CYS A 3 7.89 26.13 25.46
C CYS A 3 6.41 25.96 25.02
N ILE A 4 5.98 24.82 24.46
CA ILE A 4 5.74 23.55 25.15
C ILE A 4 4.82 23.79 26.37
N ASP A 5 3.52 23.87 26.14
CA ASP A 5 2.51 23.76 27.22
C ASP A 5 1.31 22.89 26.81
N ALA A 6 1.49 22.00 25.82
CA ALA A 6 0.42 21.11 25.35
C ALA A 6 0.76 19.61 25.39
N VAL A 7 1.95 19.21 25.83
CA VAL A 7 2.39 17.79 25.84
C VAL A 7 2.48 17.20 27.26
N ALA A 8 1.91 17.86 28.27
CA ALA A 8 2.02 17.44 29.66
C ALA A 8 0.72 16.84 30.27
N LYS A 9 -0.24 16.38 29.46
CA LYS A 9 -1.55 15.91 30.00
C LYS A 9 -2.09 14.57 29.50
N LEU A 10 -1.26 13.72 28.89
CA LEU A 10 -1.71 12.41 28.37
C LEU A 10 -0.97 11.17 28.94
N CYS A 11 -0.13 11.33 29.96
CA CYS A 11 0.55 10.21 30.63
C CYS A 11 0.19 10.09 32.12
N GLU A 12 -1.07 10.30 32.49
CA GLU A 12 -1.59 9.93 33.82
C GLU A 12 -2.55 8.74 33.68
N GLY A 13 -1.98 7.54 33.73
CA GLY A 13 -2.69 6.27 33.85
C GLY A 13 -1.86 5.33 34.72
N ASP A 14 -2.05 5.43 36.03
CA ASP A 14 -1.32 4.68 37.05
C ASP A 14 -1.71 3.18 37.03
N PRO A 15 -0.74 2.23 37.04
CA PRO A 15 -1.00 0.80 37.00
C PRO A 15 -1.29 0.20 38.38
N MET A 16 -2.53 -0.23 38.63
CA MET A 16 -2.84 -1.09 39.78
C MET A 16 -2.30 -2.52 39.59
N SER A 17 -1.13 -2.76 40.19
CA SER A 17 -0.74 -3.94 40.99
C SER A 17 -1.22 -5.33 40.56
N ARG A 18 -0.31 -6.11 39.96
CA ARG A 18 -0.21 -7.57 40.18
C ARG A 18 1.27 -7.99 40.33
N PRO A 19 1.62 -8.84 41.32
CA PRO A 19 3.02 -9.17 41.60
C PRO A 19 3.49 -10.35 40.72
N GLY A 20 4.58 -10.15 39.96
CA GLY A 20 5.14 -11.23 39.15
C GLY A 20 6.34 -10.93 38.25
N ARG A 21 7.36 -10.16 38.70
CA ARG A 21 8.76 -10.16 38.20
C ARG A 21 9.03 -9.72 36.72
N PRO A 22 10.25 -9.24 36.35
CA PRO A 22 10.44 -7.82 36.05
C PRO A 22 11.02 -7.45 34.66
N LEU A 23 10.86 -6.16 34.31
CA LEU A 23 11.73 -5.27 33.53
C LEU A 23 11.92 -5.50 32.01
N VAL A 24 11.18 -4.71 31.21
CA VAL A 24 11.77 -3.95 30.10
C VAL A 24 11.22 -2.52 30.17
N VAL A 25 12.06 -1.59 30.64
CA VAL A 25 11.87 -0.15 30.53
C VAL A 25 12.58 0.26 29.24
N VAL A 26 11.84 0.69 28.22
CA VAL A 26 12.41 1.37 27.06
C VAL A 26 11.80 2.77 26.99
N ALA A 27 12.70 3.73 27.13
CA ALA A 27 12.44 5.14 27.29
C ALA A 27 11.96 5.80 25.97
N CYS A 28 10.91 6.61 26.07
CA CYS A 28 10.57 7.62 25.09
C CYS A 28 11.66 8.70 25.08
N ALA A 29 12.36 8.85 23.95
CA ALA A 29 13.29 9.95 23.71
C ALA A 29 12.77 10.86 22.58
N LEU A 30 12.31 12.03 23.03
CA LEU A 30 12.22 13.34 22.38
C LEU A 30 13.01 13.58 21.08
N VAL A 31 12.37 14.22 20.10
CA VAL A 31 12.89 15.45 19.45
C VAL A 31 11.71 16.40 19.12
N ALA A 32 11.70 17.55 19.77
CA ALA A 32 10.96 18.75 19.34
C ALA A 32 12.00 19.79 18.89
N LEU A 33 11.68 20.62 17.89
CA LEU A 33 12.23 21.99 17.77
C LEU A 33 11.56 22.80 16.63
N VAL A 34 11.32 24.08 16.94
CA VAL A 34 10.96 25.23 16.07
C VAL A 34 9.46 25.33 15.70
N GLY A 35 8.69 26.37 16.02
CA GLY A 35 8.91 27.69 16.62
C GLY A 35 7.69 28.57 16.34
N CYS A 36 7.06 29.14 17.38
CA CYS A 36 5.93 30.07 17.30
C CYS A 36 6.41 31.53 17.09
N GLN A 37 5.78 32.32 16.21
CA GLN A 37 5.84 33.80 16.24
C GLN A 37 4.50 34.41 15.77
N GLU A 38 4.02 35.41 16.51
CA GLU A 38 2.87 36.29 16.20
C GLU A 38 3.38 37.74 15.91
N PRO A 39 2.53 38.70 15.45
CA PRO A 39 2.81 39.57 14.30
C PRO A 39 3.19 41.03 14.66
N ASP A 40 3.87 41.74 13.74
CA ASP A 40 3.60 43.15 13.36
C ASP A 40 4.66 43.71 12.39
N GLY A 41 4.22 44.32 11.27
CA GLY A 41 4.91 45.42 10.59
C GLY A 41 5.69 45.13 9.29
N PRO A 42 5.70 46.06 8.30
CA PRO A 42 5.60 45.72 6.88
C PRO A 42 6.93 45.83 6.12
N GLY A 43 7.11 44.96 5.12
CA GLY A 43 8.06 45.20 4.04
C GLY A 43 9.08 44.08 3.83
N ALA A 44 8.69 43.09 3.01
CA ALA A 44 9.51 42.53 1.94
C ALA A 44 8.70 41.39 1.31
N ALA A 45 8.43 41.49 0.02
CA ALA A 45 7.77 40.42 -0.73
C ALA A 45 8.68 39.18 -0.75
N THR A 46 8.35 38.19 0.08
CA THR A 46 8.96 36.86 0.04
C THR A 46 8.26 36.03 -1.03
N PRO A 47 8.98 35.27 -1.88
CA PRO A 47 8.38 34.35 -2.84
C PRO A 47 7.51 33.32 -2.12
N GLY A 48 6.36 33.03 -2.74
CA GLY A 48 5.25 32.27 -2.17
C GLY A 48 5.62 30.93 -1.54
N ALA A 49 4.88 30.64 -0.47
CA ALA A 49 4.75 29.33 0.13
C ALA A 49 4.51 28.27 -0.95
N SER A 50 5.41 27.28 -1.03
CA SER A 50 5.12 26.05 -1.75
C SER A 50 4.29 25.18 -0.81
N THR A 51 2.98 25.19 -1.04
CA THR A 51 2.04 24.18 -0.54
C THR A 51 2.59 22.78 -0.90
N PRO A 52 2.68 21.81 0.02
CA PRO A 52 2.80 20.42 -0.38
C PRO A 52 1.41 19.97 -0.83
N ASP A 53 1.03 20.38 -2.05
CA ASP A 53 -0.11 19.82 -2.75
C ASP A 53 0.44 18.91 -3.84
N ALA A 54 1.02 17.80 -3.41
CA ALA A 54 1.12 16.64 -4.26
C ALA A 54 -0.15 15.82 -4.03
N THR A 55 -1.28 16.35 -4.50
CA THR A 55 -2.34 15.47 -4.99
C THR A 55 -1.72 14.73 -6.18
N THR A 56 -1.01 13.64 -5.91
CA THR A 56 -0.51 12.73 -6.94
C THR A 56 -1.73 12.35 -7.77
N ALA A 57 -1.74 12.78 -9.03
CA ALA A 57 -2.82 12.44 -9.95
C ALA A 57 -3.09 10.93 -9.85
N ALA A 58 -4.38 10.55 -9.78
CA ALA A 58 -4.76 9.16 -9.89
C ALA A 58 -4.16 8.60 -11.18
N ALA A 59 -3.61 7.37 -11.16
CA ALA A 59 -3.16 6.71 -12.38
C ALA A 59 -4.39 6.59 -13.23
N THR A 60 -4.25 7.05 -14.45
CA THR A 60 -5.31 6.97 -15.46
C THR A 60 -5.02 5.87 -16.46
N SER A 61 -3.82 5.28 -16.43
CA SER A 61 -3.35 4.28 -17.37
C SER A 61 -2.38 3.28 -16.73
N ALA A 62 -2.18 2.14 -17.40
CA ALA A 62 -1.16 1.16 -17.03
C ALA A 62 0.25 1.75 -16.92
N ASP A 63 0.56 2.75 -17.74
CA ASP A 63 1.88 3.39 -17.83
C ASP A 63 2.24 4.20 -16.56
N ASP A 64 1.24 4.49 -15.73
CA ASP A 64 1.43 5.19 -14.45
C ASP A 64 1.83 4.24 -13.30
N CYS A 65 1.73 2.93 -13.50
CA CYS A 65 2.18 1.91 -12.55
C CYS A 65 3.65 1.56 -12.79
N ASN A 66 4.42 1.30 -11.72
CA ASN A 66 5.87 1.10 -11.82
C ASN A 66 6.28 -0.25 -12.45
N HIS A 67 5.34 -1.20 -12.61
CA HIS A 67 5.55 -2.45 -13.34
C HIS A 67 4.53 -2.57 -14.49
N PRO A 68 5.01 -2.75 -15.74
CA PRO A 68 4.14 -2.99 -16.88
C PRO A 68 3.40 -4.33 -16.71
N PRO A 69 2.26 -4.52 -17.38
CA PRO A 69 1.57 -5.81 -17.37
C PRO A 69 2.48 -6.87 -17.99
N ASP A 70 2.54 -8.04 -17.36
CA ASP A 70 3.06 -9.21 -18.06
C ASP A 70 2.06 -9.58 -19.17
N THR A 71 2.42 -9.27 -20.41
CA THR A 71 1.57 -9.52 -21.58
C THR A 71 1.85 -10.87 -22.22
N GLY A 72 2.68 -11.73 -21.63
CA GLY A 72 2.86 -13.12 -22.09
C GLY A 72 3.22 -13.26 -23.57
N GLY A 73 3.80 -12.22 -24.19
CA GLY A 73 4.14 -12.17 -25.62
C GLY A 73 2.92 -12.13 -26.55
N GLY A 74 2.50 -10.92 -26.95
CA GLY A 74 1.60 -10.73 -28.09
C GLY A 74 0.93 -9.36 -28.08
N ASP A 75 1.01 -8.66 -29.22
CA ASP A 75 0.59 -7.27 -29.41
C ASP A 75 -0.86 -6.99 -28.94
N GLY A 76 -0.98 -6.20 -27.87
CA GLY A 76 -2.28 -5.71 -27.36
C GLY A 76 -2.40 -5.81 -25.84
N GLY A 77 -1.56 -5.09 -25.10
CA GLY A 77 -1.63 -5.07 -23.64
C GLY A 77 -3.02 -4.65 -23.17
N LEU A 78 -3.58 -5.37 -22.19
CA LEU A 78 -4.92 -5.17 -21.63
C LEU A 78 -5.13 -3.79 -20.97
N GLY A 79 -4.19 -2.86 -21.10
CA GLY A 79 -4.20 -1.57 -20.41
C GLY A 79 -4.16 -1.73 -18.89
N ALA A 80 -3.63 -2.86 -18.40
CA ALA A 80 -3.38 -3.14 -16.99
C ALA A 80 -1.93 -2.81 -16.62
N GLY A 81 -1.64 -2.37 -15.42
CA GLY A 81 -0.28 -2.24 -14.87
C GLY A 81 -0.33 -2.49 -13.37
N PHE A 82 0.81 -2.76 -12.74
CA PHE A 82 0.87 -3.02 -11.30
C PHE A 82 1.87 -2.11 -10.61
N ASP A 83 1.49 -1.62 -9.43
CA ASP A 83 2.37 -0.91 -8.52
C ASP A 83 2.54 -1.71 -7.23
N TYR A 84 3.78 -2.15 -7.01
CA TYR A 84 4.21 -2.91 -5.84
C TYR A 84 5.72 -2.72 -5.61
N THR A 85 6.21 -3.14 -4.45
CA THR A 85 7.64 -3.21 -4.15
C THR A 85 8.13 -4.64 -4.26
N GLU A 86 9.38 -4.83 -4.72
CA GLU A 86 10.05 -6.14 -4.71
C GLU A 86 10.78 -6.38 -3.38
N GLU A 87 10.30 -5.77 -2.29
CA GLU A 87 10.86 -5.95 -0.96
C GLU A 87 10.61 -7.38 -0.46
N HIS A 88 11.56 -7.89 0.33
CA HIS A 88 11.40 -9.17 0.99
C HIS A 88 10.58 -8.99 2.27
N HIS A 89 9.60 -9.87 2.45
CA HIS A 89 8.66 -9.88 3.55
C HIS A 89 8.75 -11.20 4.30
N ASP A 90 8.64 -11.16 5.64
CA ASP A 90 8.47 -12.39 6.42
C ASP A 90 7.13 -13.05 6.07
N PHE A 91 7.04 -14.37 6.22
CA PHE A 91 5.76 -15.06 6.03
C PHE A 91 4.70 -14.56 7.03
N GLY A 92 3.50 -14.28 6.52
CA GLY A 92 2.40 -13.70 7.29
C GLY A 92 2.37 -12.17 7.28
N ASP A 93 3.44 -11.50 6.84
CA ASP A 93 3.39 -10.06 6.56
C ASP A 93 2.54 -9.77 5.32
N SER A 94 2.09 -8.53 5.21
CA SER A 94 1.26 -8.06 4.10
C SER A 94 2.00 -7.04 3.24
N ALA A 95 1.99 -7.25 1.93
CA ALA A 95 2.42 -6.26 0.95
C ALA A 95 1.21 -5.63 0.26
N THR A 96 1.31 -4.34 -0.07
CA THR A 96 0.27 -3.64 -0.83
C THR A 96 0.56 -3.72 -2.32
N VAL A 97 -0.47 -4.00 -3.11
CA VAL A 97 -0.43 -4.01 -4.58
C VAL A 97 -1.52 -3.10 -5.10
N THR A 98 -1.20 -2.26 -6.08
CA THR A 98 -2.17 -1.44 -6.80
C THR A 98 -2.22 -1.87 -8.26
N LEU A 99 -3.40 -2.26 -8.73
CA LEU A 99 -3.70 -2.44 -10.15
C LEU A 99 -4.06 -1.08 -10.76
N CYS A 100 -3.35 -0.67 -11.80
CA CYS A 100 -3.72 0.43 -12.69
C CYS A 100 -4.44 -0.13 -13.92
N MET A 101 -5.75 0.08 -14.03
CA MET A 101 -6.56 -0.36 -15.18
C MET A 101 -7.83 0.47 -15.20
N THR A 102 -8.31 0.89 -16.37
CA THR A 102 -9.65 1.48 -16.49
C THR A 102 -10.73 0.41 -16.50
N VAL A 103 -11.60 0.44 -15.49
CA VAL A 103 -12.78 -0.42 -15.38
C VAL A 103 -14.04 0.48 -15.40
N PRO A 104 -14.88 0.40 -16.45
CA PRO A 104 -16.01 1.32 -16.64
C PRO A 104 -17.25 0.98 -15.80
N GLY A 105 -17.32 -0.21 -15.20
CA GLY A 105 -18.44 -0.72 -14.39
C GLY A 105 -18.07 -2.06 -13.76
N GLY A 106 -18.95 -2.65 -12.94
CA GLY A 106 -18.72 -3.94 -12.31
C GLY A 106 -17.63 -3.95 -11.24
N ALA A 107 -16.73 -4.94 -11.28
CA ALA A 107 -15.67 -5.11 -10.28
C ALA A 107 -14.44 -5.83 -10.83
N VAL A 108 -13.31 -5.71 -10.13
CA VAL A 108 -12.14 -6.58 -10.30
C VAL A 108 -12.12 -7.59 -9.16
N ARG A 109 -12.06 -8.88 -9.51
CA ARG A 109 -11.80 -9.97 -8.56
C ARG A 109 -10.32 -10.30 -8.59
N ALA A 110 -9.72 -10.43 -7.42
CA ALA A 110 -8.31 -10.76 -7.26
C ALA A 110 -8.15 -11.95 -6.30
N ALA A 111 -7.33 -12.91 -6.69
CA ALA A 111 -7.04 -14.10 -5.92
C ALA A 111 -5.57 -14.49 -6.06
N GLY A 112 -5.04 -15.22 -5.07
CA GLY A 112 -3.78 -15.92 -5.25
C GLY A 112 -3.99 -17.16 -6.12
N SER A 113 -3.04 -17.45 -7.01
CA SER A 113 -3.06 -18.66 -7.84
C SER A 113 -2.81 -19.95 -7.05
N ALA A 114 -2.39 -19.80 -5.78
CA ALA A 114 -2.19 -20.88 -4.83
C ALA A 114 -2.79 -20.55 -3.46
N ALA A 115 -3.23 -21.57 -2.73
CA ALA A 115 -3.97 -21.41 -1.47
C ALA A 115 -3.19 -20.69 -0.34
N HIS A 116 -1.86 -20.68 -0.41
CA HIS A 116 -1.00 -20.03 0.59
C HIS A 116 -0.77 -18.53 0.29
N VAL A 117 -1.22 -18.05 -0.88
CA VAL A 117 -1.24 -16.64 -1.29
C VAL A 117 -2.66 -16.11 -1.10
N VAL A 118 -2.83 -15.21 -0.14
CA VAL A 118 -4.14 -14.65 0.21
C VAL A 118 -4.20 -13.19 -0.23
N VAL A 119 -5.28 -12.83 -0.93
CA VAL A 119 -5.55 -11.47 -1.39
C VAL A 119 -6.69 -10.86 -0.59
N THR A 120 -6.53 -9.62 -0.11
CA THR A 120 -7.56 -8.90 0.63
C THR A 120 -7.65 -7.42 0.21
N PRO A 121 -8.83 -6.90 -0.16
CA PRO A 121 -10.06 -7.64 -0.43
C PRO A 121 -9.95 -8.41 -1.75
N GLN A 122 -10.73 -9.49 -1.88
CA GLN A 122 -10.79 -10.28 -3.12
C GLN A 122 -11.67 -9.65 -4.20
N SER A 123 -12.51 -8.67 -3.85
CA SER A 123 -13.41 -7.98 -4.77
C SER A 123 -13.21 -6.48 -4.61
N LEU A 124 -12.87 -5.83 -5.70
CA LEU A 124 -12.52 -4.42 -5.80
C LEU A 124 -13.60 -3.74 -6.67
N PRO A 125 -14.54 -3.00 -6.07
CA PRO A 125 -15.68 -2.45 -6.81
C PRO A 125 -15.23 -1.39 -7.80
N GLY A 126 -15.74 -1.47 -9.02
CA GLY A 126 -15.67 -0.42 -10.03
C GLY A 126 -16.87 0.53 -9.95
N PRO A 127 -16.94 1.54 -10.85
CA PRO A 127 -15.91 1.91 -11.83
C PRO A 127 -14.66 2.53 -11.17
N GLY A 128 -13.53 2.49 -11.87
CA GLY A 128 -12.28 3.07 -11.35
C GLY A 128 -11.08 2.91 -12.29
N THR A 129 -9.97 3.55 -11.93
CA THR A 129 -8.69 3.45 -12.66
C THR A 129 -7.54 2.89 -11.82
N ARG A 130 -7.73 2.80 -10.50
CA ARG A 130 -6.78 2.25 -9.53
C ARG A 130 -7.51 1.37 -8.54
N PHE A 131 -7.01 0.16 -8.32
CA PHE A 131 -7.59 -0.81 -7.39
C PHE A 131 -6.49 -1.36 -6.49
N THR A 132 -6.60 -1.13 -5.18
CA THR A 132 -5.58 -1.53 -4.21
C THR A 132 -6.05 -2.72 -3.39
N PHE A 133 -5.18 -3.71 -3.24
CA PHE A 133 -5.38 -4.87 -2.38
C PHE A 133 -4.07 -5.21 -1.67
N THR A 134 -4.17 -6.02 -0.62
CA THR A 134 -3.02 -6.57 0.09
C THR A 134 -2.84 -8.04 -0.26
N VAL A 135 -1.59 -8.48 -0.25
CA VAL A 135 -1.18 -9.86 -0.42
C VAL A 135 -0.50 -10.31 0.86
N THR A 136 -0.92 -11.45 1.39
CA THR A 136 -0.30 -12.12 2.52
C THR A 136 0.07 -13.52 2.09
N VAL A 137 1.30 -13.96 2.41
CA VAL A 137 1.81 -15.26 1.98
C VAL A 137 2.22 -16.08 3.18
N SER A 138 1.74 -17.31 3.25
CA SER A 138 2.16 -18.31 4.23
C SER A 138 3.19 -19.27 3.61
N PRO A 139 3.99 -20.00 4.41
CA PRO A 139 5.03 -20.87 3.88
C PRO A 139 4.48 -21.88 2.86
N GLY A 140 5.09 -21.91 1.68
CA GLY A 140 4.64 -22.70 0.54
C GLY A 140 5.55 -22.53 -0.67
N PRO A 141 5.29 -23.23 -1.79
CA PRO A 141 6.00 -23.02 -3.04
C PRO A 141 5.63 -21.67 -3.67
N SER A 142 6.44 -21.12 -4.58
CA SER A 142 6.08 -19.91 -5.32
C SER A 142 4.72 -20.02 -6.04
N GLY A 143 4.06 -18.87 -6.22
CA GLY A 143 2.76 -18.73 -6.87
C GLY A 143 2.64 -17.41 -7.63
N GLY A 144 1.44 -16.84 -7.66
CA GLY A 144 1.16 -15.57 -8.32
C GLY A 144 -0.22 -15.05 -7.99
N LEU A 145 -0.62 -14.01 -8.72
CA LEU A 145 -1.93 -13.37 -8.59
C LEU A 145 -2.74 -13.56 -9.86
N ASP A 146 -4.01 -13.92 -9.71
CA ASP A 146 -4.99 -14.05 -10.78
C ASP A 146 -6.05 -12.96 -10.62
N LEU A 147 -6.36 -12.27 -11.71
CA LEU A 147 -7.34 -11.20 -11.73
C LEU A 147 -8.40 -11.46 -12.79
N GLU A 148 -9.63 -11.09 -12.47
CA GLU A 148 -10.80 -11.18 -13.36
C GLU A 148 -11.59 -9.87 -13.28
N VAL A 149 -11.86 -9.24 -14.42
CA VAL A 149 -12.84 -8.16 -14.50
C VAL A 149 -14.21 -8.78 -14.73
N VAL A 150 -15.18 -8.42 -13.90
CA VAL A 150 -16.58 -8.79 -14.05
C VAL A 150 -17.43 -7.56 -14.32
N ASP A 151 -18.54 -7.72 -15.02
CA ASP A 151 -19.49 -6.63 -15.28
C ASP A 151 -20.40 -6.33 -14.07
N ASP A 152 -21.35 -5.42 -14.26
CA ASP A 152 -22.29 -4.99 -13.21
C ASP A 152 -23.23 -6.11 -12.73
N ASP A 153 -23.47 -7.12 -13.56
CA ASP A 153 -24.26 -8.31 -13.23
C ASP A 153 -23.38 -9.39 -12.56
N GLY A 154 -22.07 -9.20 -12.56
CA GLY A 154 -21.08 -10.10 -11.99
C GLY A 154 -20.67 -11.22 -12.93
N ASP A 155 -21.00 -11.11 -14.22
CA ASP A 155 -20.63 -12.06 -15.24
C ASP A 155 -19.13 -11.93 -15.57
N PRO A 156 -18.44 -13.07 -15.81
CA PRO A 156 -17.01 -13.09 -16.03
C PRO A 156 -16.64 -12.43 -17.36
N GLY A 157 -15.67 -11.52 -17.30
CA GLY A 157 -15.11 -10.84 -18.47
C GLY A 157 -13.69 -11.29 -18.77
N ILE A 158 -12.73 -10.40 -18.55
CA ILE A 158 -11.32 -10.60 -18.90
C ILE A 158 -10.56 -11.16 -17.71
N THR A 159 -9.81 -12.23 -17.91
CA THR A 159 -8.87 -12.77 -16.93
C THR A 159 -7.42 -12.48 -17.34
N PHE A 160 -6.58 -12.21 -16.35
CA PHE A 160 -5.16 -11.93 -16.54
C PHE A 160 -4.35 -12.21 -15.28
N HIS A 161 -3.04 -12.36 -15.45
CA HIS A 161 -2.12 -12.62 -14.35
C HIS A 161 -1.49 -11.31 -13.86
N GLY A 162 -1.32 -11.23 -12.54
CA GLY A 162 -0.55 -10.19 -11.88
C GLY A 162 0.88 -10.64 -11.57
N PRO A 163 1.53 -9.96 -10.63
CA PRO A 163 2.87 -10.30 -10.17
C PRO A 163 3.01 -11.77 -9.73
N ALA A 164 4.18 -12.35 -9.97
CA ALA A 164 4.57 -13.60 -9.34
C ALA A 164 4.85 -13.38 -7.84
N VAL A 165 4.49 -14.39 -7.05
CA VAL A 165 4.88 -14.49 -5.65
C VAL A 165 6.02 -15.48 -5.58
N GLN A 166 7.21 -15.01 -5.22
CA GLN A 166 8.38 -15.85 -5.03
C GLN A 166 8.62 -16.09 -3.55
N THR A 167 8.89 -17.34 -3.18
CA THR A 167 9.12 -17.77 -1.80
C THR A 167 10.51 -18.35 -1.64
N ASP A 168 11.14 -18.10 -0.50
CA ASP A 168 12.36 -18.77 -0.06
C ASP A 168 12.20 -19.31 1.37
N ASP A 169 13.30 -19.75 1.98
CA ASP A 169 13.28 -20.36 3.32
C ASP A 169 12.89 -19.37 4.44
N SER A 170 13.01 -18.07 4.19
CA SER A 170 12.82 -17.01 5.19
C SER A 170 11.56 -16.18 4.96
N GLY A 171 11.05 -16.13 3.74
CA GLY A 171 9.90 -15.29 3.44
C GLY A 171 9.52 -15.29 1.97
N TRP A 172 9.03 -14.15 1.51
CA TRP A 172 8.47 -13.99 0.18
C TRP A 172 8.66 -12.58 -0.36
N TYR A 173 8.55 -12.42 -1.68
CA TYR A 173 8.54 -11.14 -2.36
C TYR A 173 7.73 -11.21 -3.65
N LEU A 174 7.27 -10.06 -4.12
CA LEU A 174 6.63 -9.93 -5.43
C LEU A 174 7.69 -9.73 -6.50
N GLY A 175 7.44 -10.25 -7.70
CA GLY A 175 8.27 -10.00 -8.86
C GLY A 175 7.49 -10.12 -10.16
N ALA A 176 8.14 -9.81 -11.27
CA ALA A 176 7.56 -9.99 -12.59
C ALA A 176 7.08 -11.45 -12.78
N ALA A 177 5.89 -11.61 -13.35
CA ALA A 177 5.40 -12.94 -13.72
C ALA A 177 6.40 -13.61 -14.69
N ARG A 178 6.67 -14.89 -14.46
CA ARG A 178 7.51 -15.70 -15.34
C ARG A 178 6.58 -16.44 -16.30
N GLY A 179 6.57 -15.99 -17.56
CA GLY A 179 5.91 -16.69 -18.68
C GLY A 179 6.54 -18.03 -19.02
#